data_AF-A0A3N1QFE3-F1
#
_entry.id   AF-A0A3N1QFE3-F1
#
_cell.length_a   1.000
_cell.length_b   1.000
_cell.length_c   1.000
_cell.angle_alpha   90.00
_cell.angle_beta   90.00
_cell.angle_gamma   90.00
#
_symmetry.space_group_name_H-M   'P 1'
#
loop_
_entity.id
_entity.type
_entity.pdbx_description
1 polymer ?
#
loop_
_entity_poly.entity_id
_entity_poly.type
_entity_poly.pdbx_seq_one_letter_code
_entity_poly.pdbx_strand_id
1 'polypeptide(L)'
;MKKVSGTISHPLTVEEPIVLTGVAPRGALVCEGGSLDLRGVVGDRLTIEPGGYVLLSGTCDATVTIHSGGLLEVAGTLNGRIARNDGEVWAMVGSTIQGRLLTALGLLGPLDPEATVEAGAPRFRLTSVGGLLEVVP
;
A
#
# COMPACT_ATOMS: atom_id res chain seq x y z
N MET A 1 -5.93 15.87 -9.09
CA MET A 1 -5.84 15.15 -7.80
C MET A 1 -5.90 16.16 -6.66
N LYS A 2 -6.85 15.97 -5.74
CA LYS A 2 -7.01 16.81 -4.55
C LYS A 2 -5.95 16.46 -3.52
N LYS A 3 -5.30 17.44 -2.90
CA LYS A 3 -4.30 17.20 -1.86
C LYS A 3 -4.94 17.31 -0.48
N VAL A 4 -4.68 16.32 0.38
CA VAL A 4 -5.11 16.28 1.76
C VAL A 4 -3.88 16.19 2.65
N SER A 5 -3.80 17.05 3.66
CA SER A 5 -2.65 17.17 4.57
C SER A 5 -3.10 17.42 6.01
N GLY A 6 -2.15 17.39 6.94
CA GLY A 6 -2.45 17.47 8.37
C GLY A 6 -3.00 16.16 8.94
N THR A 7 -3.54 16.22 10.16
CA THR A 7 -4.15 15.05 10.81
C THR A 7 -5.64 15.01 10.54
N ILE A 8 -6.12 13.93 9.95
CA ILE A 8 -7.55 13.71 9.69
C ILE A 8 -8.12 12.95 10.89
N SER A 9 -8.92 13.63 11.71
CA SER A 9 -9.42 13.08 12.98
C SER A 9 -10.51 12.01 12.83
N HIS A 10 -11.02 11.81 11.61
CA HIS A 10 -12.04 10.83 11.27
C HIS A 10 -11.54 9.88 10.17
N PRO A 11 -12.20 8.74 9.94
CA PRO A 11 -11.91 7.89 8.80
C PRO A 11 -11.95 8.69 7.49
N LEU A 12 -10.96 8.46 6.63
CA LEU A 12 -10.86 9.11 5.32
C LEU A 12 -11.62 8.29 4.28
N THR A 13 -12.65 8.86 3.65
CA THR A 13 -13.30 8.25 2.49
C THR A 13 -12.75 8.85 1.20
N VAL A 14 -12.40 8.00 0.24
CA VAL A 14 -11.79 8.38 -1.02
C VAL A 14 -12.68 7.93 -2.17
N GLU A 15 -13.48 8.85 -2.69
CA GLU A 15 -14.39 8.64 -3.83
C GLU A 15 -13.83 9.21 -5.14
N GLU A 16 -12.76 10.01 -5.04
CA GLU A 16 -12.10 10.67 -6.16
C GLU A 16 -10.58 10.57 -6.00
N PRO A 17 -9.79 10.82 -7.06
CA PRO A 17 -8.34 10.82 -6.96
C PRO A 17 -7.78 11.88 -5.97
N ILE A 18 -7.17 11.42 -4.88
CA ILE A 18 -6.54 12.26 -3.86
C ILE A 18 -5.07 11.89 -3.60
N VAL A 19 -4.30 12.85 -3.10
CA VAL A 19 -2.96 12.66 -2.52
C VAL A 19 -3.05 12.92 -1.02
N LEU A 20 -2.74 11.93 -0.19
CA LEU A 20 -2.59 12.12 1.25
C LEU A 20 -1.10 12.32 1.58
N THR A 21 -0.74 13.51 2.04
CA THR A 21 0.60 13.79 2.61
C THR A 21 0.56 13.95 4.14
N GLY A 22 -0.62 13.80 4.74
CA GLY A 22 -0.86 13.93 6.17
C GLY A 22 -0.96 12.58 6.89
N VAL A 23 -1.67 12.57 8.01
CA VAL A 23 -1.90 11.37 8.82
C VAL A 23 -3.40 11.09 8.89
N ALA A 24 -3.81 9.88 8.54
CA ALA A 24 -5.17 9.36 8.75
C ALA A 24 -5.12 8.22 9.78
N PRO A 25 -5.04 8.53 11.09
CA PRO A 25 -4.86 7.54 12.14
C PRO A 25 -6.07 6.61 12.32
N ARG A 26 -7.25 7.03 11.84
CA ARG A 26 -8.51 6.27 11.91
C ARG A 26 -8.79 5.47 10.63
N GLY A 27 -7.79 5.36 9.77
CA GLY A 27 -7.88 4.59 8.54
C GLY A 27 -8.43 5.34 7.34
N ALA A 28 -8.51 4.59 6.24
CA ALA A 28 -9.07 5.05 4.97
C ALA A 28 -9.94 3.96 4.32
N LEU A 29 -10.98 4.41 3.62
CA LEU A 29 -11.81 3.64 2.71
C LEU A 29 -11.61 4.22 1.32
N VAL A 30 -11.19 3.39 0.37
CA VAL A 30 -11.04 3.75 -1.03
C VAL A 30 -12.15 3.07 -1.82
N CYS A 31 -13.08 3.89 -2.27
CA CYS A 31 -14.29 3.45 -2.96
C CYS A 31 -14.02 3.12 -4.43
N GLU A 32 -15.02 2.56 -5.10
CA GLU A 32 -15.01 2.36 -6.55
C GLU A 32 -14.70 3.68 -7.28
N GLY A 33 -13.71 3.65 -8.19
CA GLY A 33 -13.24 4.84 -8.91
C GLY A 33 -12.36 5.80 -8.07
N GLY A 34 -12.28 5.57 -6.75
CA GLY A 34 -11.38 6.25 -5.84
C GLY A 34 -9.92 5.86 -6.09
N SER A 35 -9.03 6.84 -6.02
CA SER A 35 -7.59 6.63 -6.15
C SER A 35 -6.85 7.40 -5.06
N LEU A 36 -6.03 6.70 -4.29
CA LEU A 36 -5.28 7.27 -3.17
C LEU A 36 -3.78 7.15 -3.43
N ASP A 37 -3.12 8.28 -3.68
CA ASP A 37 -1.67 8.42 -3.59
C ASP A 37 -1.30 8.72 -2.13
N LEU A 38 -0.94 7.67 -1.41
CA LEU A 38 -0.62 7.68 0.02
C LEU A 38 0.87 7.94 0.22
N ARG A 39 1.24 9.21 0.44
CA ARG A 39 2.61 9.65 0.77
C ARG A 39 2.83 9.88 2.26
N GLY A 40 1.73 10.03 2.99
CA GLY A 40 1.71 10.21 4.43
C GLY A 40 1.57 8.88 5.18
N VAL A 41 0.79 8.91 6.26
CA VAL A 41 0.60 7.75 7.14
C VAL A 41 -0.88 7.39 7.26
N VAL A 42 -1.20 6.11 7.12
CA VAL A 42 -2.54 5.54 7.43
C VAL A 42 -2.39 4.51 8.53
N GLY A 43 -3.20 4.67 9.59
CA GLY A 43 -3.30 3.74 10.72
C GLY A 43 -4.63 3.01 10.78
N ASP A 44 -4.78 2.11 11.75
CA ASP A 44 -6.00 1.34 12.06
C ASP A 44 -6.46 0.41 10.92
N ARG A 45 -7.12 0.95 9.88
CA ARG A 45 -7.68 0.18 8.76
C ARG A 45 -7.49 0.85 7.40
N LEU A 46 -7.19 0.06 6.37
CA LEU A 46 -7.26 0.49 4.98
C LEU A 46 -8.15 -0.49 4.23
N THR A 47 -9.27 -0.02 3.71
CA THR A 47 -10.19 -0.85 2.90
C THR A 47 -10.17 -0.36 1.47
N ILE A 48 -9.92 -1.25 0.53
CA ILE A 48 -9.92 -0.96 -0.90
C ILE A 48 -11.07 -1.75 -1.52
N GLU A 49 -12.10 -1.04 -1.95
CA GLU A 49 -13.28 -1.59 -2.61
C GLU A 49 -12.98 -1.98 -4.07
N PRO A 50 -13.86 -2.75 -4.74
CA PRO A 50 -13.72 -3.03 -6.16
C PRO A 50 -13.53 -1.76 -6.99
N GLY A 51 -12.54 -1.73 -7.87
CA GLY A 51 -12.20 -0.55 -8.68
C GLY A 51 -11.47 0.57 -7.91
N GLY A 52 -11.24 0.41 -6.61
CA GLY A 52 -10.41 1.29 -5.81
C GLY A 52 -8.92 1.02 -6.03
N TYR A 53 -8.11 2.08 -6.03
CA TYR A 53 -6.67 2.01 -6.22
C TYR A 53 -5.89 2.76 -5.14
N VAL A 54 -4.81 2.15 -4.65
CA VAL A 54 -3.89 2.78 -3.70
C VAL A 54 -2.45 2.65 -4.18
N LEU A 55 -1.75 3.78 -4.29
CA LEU A 55 -0.29 3.84 -4.38
C LEU A 55 0.26 4.24 -3.01
N LEU A 56 0.94 3.33 -2.34
CA LEU A 56 1.55 3.54 -1.02
C LEU A 56 3.03 3.91 -1.18
N SER A 57 3.37 5.19 -1.13
CA SER A 57 4.77 5.68 -1.06
C SER A 57 5.21 6.08 0.35
N GLY A 58 4.26 6.30 1.25
CA GLY A 58 4.50 6.58 2.67
C GLY A 58 4.47 5.32 3.54
N THR A 59 3.79 5.41 4.67
CA THR A 59 3.69 4.32 5.65
C THR A 59 2.24 3.88 5.87
N CYS A 60 2.01 2.57 5.87
CA CYS A 60 0.73 1.97 6.23
C CYS A 60 0.93 0.97 7.38
N ASP A 61 0.48 1.35 8.56
CA ASP A 61 0.46 0.51 9.77
C ASP A 61 -0.91 -0.16 9.97
N ALA A 62 -1.86 0.09 9.07
CA ALA A 62 -3.24 -0.36 9.15
C ALA A 62 -3.42 -1.83 8.75
N THR A 63 -4.46 -2.48 9.27
CA THR A 63 -4.95 -3.72 8.66
C THR A 63 -5.54 -3.39 7.29
N VAL A 64 -4.97 -3.97 6.23
CA VAL A 64 -5.37 -3.74 4.84
C VAL A 64 -6.33 -4.83 4.40
N THR A 65 -7.54 -4.46 3.98
CA THR A 65 -8.50 -5.32 3.32
C THR A 65 -8.66 -4.91 1.87
N ILE A 66 -8.46 -5.84 0.95
CA ILE A 66 -8.53 -5.58 -0.50
C ILE A 66 -9.55 -6.50 -1.12
N HIS A 67 -10.62 -5.91 -1.63
CA HIS A 67 -11.69 -6.64 -2.30
C HIS A 67 -11.34 -6.95 -3.76
N SER A 68 -12.06 -7.89 -4.35
CA SER A 68 -11.90 -8.28 -5.75
C SER A 68 -11.97 -7.06 -6.67
N GLY A 69 -10.99 -6.92 -7.56
CA GLY A 69 -10.86 -5.75 -8.44
C GLY A 69 -10.27 -4.49 -7.78
N GLY A 70 -9.96 -4.54 -6.48
CA GLY A 70 -9.17 -3.52 -5.80
C GLY A 70 -7.66 -3.78 -5.95
N LEU A 71 -6.88 -2.71 -6.01
CA LEU A 71 -5.43 -2.77 -6.25
C LEU A 71 -4.65 -1.93 -5.22
N LEU A 72 -3.67 -2.56 -4.59
CA LEU A 72 -2.64 -1.89 -3.79
C LEU A 72 -1.27 -2.03 -4.45
N GLU A 73 -0.61 -0.90 -4.76
CA GLU A 73 0.79 -0.85 -5.16
C GLU A 73 1.64 -0.27 -4.02
N VAL A 74 2.64 -1.01 -3.56
CA VAL A 74 3.53 -0.62 -2.46
C VAL A 74 4.87 -0.13 -3.01
N ALA A 75 5.14 1.15 -2.82
CA ALA A 75 6.37 1.87 -3.13
C ALA A 75 6.98 2.53 -1.87
N GLY A 76 6.61 2.03 -0.69
CA GLY A 76 6.96 2.58 0.61
C GLY A 76 6.98 1.50 1.67
N THR A 77 6.43 1.78 2.85
CA THR A 77 6.41 0.85 3.99
C THR A 77 5.01 0.37 4.30
N LEU A 78 4.79 -0.94 4.27
CA LEU A 78 3.55 -1.62 4.66
C LEU A 78 3.83 -2.54 5.85
N ASN A 79 3.52 -2.10 7.08
CA ASN A 79 3.74 -2.89 8.29
C ASN A 79 2.50 -3.71 8.69
N GLY A 80 1.32 -3.27 8.24
CA GLY A 80 0.06 -3.87 8.61
C GLY A 80 -0.17 -5.29 8.08
N ARG A 81 -1.21 -5.94 8.62
CA ARG A 81 -1.68 -7.23 8.11
C ARG A 81 -2.44 -7.02 6.80
N ILE A 82 -2.20 -7.90 5.83
CA ILE A 82 -2.94 -7.90 4.56
C ILE A 82 -3.99 -9.02 4.59
N ALA A 83 -5.24 -8.66 4.34
CA ALA A 83 -6.38 -9.55 4.14
C ALA A 83 -6.91 -9.37 2.71
N ARG A 84 -6.69 -10.36 1.86
CA ARG A 84 -7.08 -10.31 0.45
C ARG A 84 -8.34 -11.12 0.23
N ASN A 85 -9.37 -10.46 -0.31
CA ASN A 85 -10.60 -11.08 -0.81
C ASN A 85 -10.57 -11.03 -2.34
N ASP A 86 -9.61 -11.75 -2.94
CA ASP A 86 -9.26 -11.73 -4.38
C ASP A 86 -8.70 -10.41 -4.93
N GLY A 87 -8.46 -9.42 -4.07
CA GLY A 87 -7.76 -8.20 -4.43
C GLY A 87 -6.27 -8.39 -4.73
N GLU A 88 -5.68 -7.41 -5.41
CA GLU A 88 -4.30 -7.46 -5.88
C GLU A 88 -3.36 -6.62 -5.03
N VAL A 89 -2.17 -7.18 -4.78
CA VAL A 89 -1.06 -6.44 -4.15
C VAL A 89 0.16 -6.58 -5.01
N TRP A 90 0.74 -5.44 -5.36
CA TRP A 90 1.99 -5.33 -6.06
C TRP A 90 2.96 -4.52 -5.21
N ALA A 91 4.24 -4.85 -5.24
CA ALA A 91 5.25 -4.15 -4.48
C ALA A 91 6.49 -3.90 -5.34
N MET A 92 7.05 -2.70 -5.23
CA MET A 92 8.27 -2.30 -5.93
C MET A 92 9.51 -2.76 -5.15
N VAL A 93 10.57 -3.11 -5.87
CA VAL A 93 11.90 -3.31 -5.25
C VAL A 93 12.26 -2.11 -4.38
N GLY A 94 12.81 -2.38 -3.20
CA GLY A 94 13.14 -1.36 -2.21
C GLY A 94 12.01 -1.06 -1.22
N SER A 95 10.79 -1.54 -1.47
CA SER A 95 9.69 -1.38 -0.51
C SER A 95 9.90 -2.26 0.73
N THR A 96 9.33 -1.82 1.85
CA THR A 96 9.35 -2.59 3.10
C THR A 96 7.98 -3.20 3.33
N ILE A 97 7.90 -4.53 3.42
CA ILE A 97 6.69 -5.29 3.72
C ILE A 97 6.90 -6.03 5.04
N GLN A 98 6.13 -5.66 6.06
CA GLN A 98 6.13 -6.29 7.39
C GLN A 98 7.54 -6.40 7.99
N GLY A 99 8.30 -5.30 7.91
CA GLY A 99 9.67 -5.23 8.43
C GLY A 99 10.73 -5.94 7.58
N ARG A 100 10.42 -6.31 6.34
CA ARG A 100 11.36 -6.97 5.41
C ARG A 100 11.47 -6.20 4.11
N LEU A 101 12.68 -6.11 3.57
CA LEU A 101 12.95 -5.42 2.31
C LEU A 101 12.57 -6.31 1.12
N LEU A 102 11.84 -5.78 0.14
CA LEU A 102 11.68 -6.45 -1.15
C LEU A 102 12.93 -6.24 -2.02
N THR A 103 13.66 -7.31 -2.25
CA THR A 103 14.89 -7.31 -3.07
C THR A 103 14.58 -7.37 -4.56
N ALA A 104 15.58 -7.06 -5.40
CA ALA A 104 15.50 -7.17 -6.86
C ALA A 104 15.26 -8.60 -7.37
N LEU A 105 15.46 -9.60 -6.50
CA LEU A 105 15.17 -11.00 -6.81
C LEU A 105 13.70 -11.38 -6.53
N GLY A 106 12.86 -10.43 -6.10
CA GLY A 106 11.47 -10.70 -5.71
C GLY A 106 11.34 -11.40 -4.36
N LEU A 107 12.40 -11.40 -3.55
CA LEU A 107 12.42 -12.04 -2.23
C LEU A 107 12.40 -11.00 -1.12
N LEU A 108 11.69 -11.30 -0.03
CA LEU A 108 11.75 -10.51 1.20
C LEU A 108 13.06 -10.82 1.95
N GLY A 109 13.96 -9.85 2.03
CA GLY A 109 15.23 -9.96 2.75
C GLY A 109 15.18 -9.33 4.14
N PRO A 110 16.33 -9.28 4.83
CA PRO A 110 16.52 -8.41 6.00
C PRO A 110 16.16 -6.96 5.67
N LEU A 111 15.70 -6.21 6.68
CA LEU A 111 15.48 -4.78 6.53
C LEU A 111 16.81 -4.06 6.26
N ASP A 112 16.79 -3.14 5.31
CA ASP A 112 17.86 -2.18 5.08
C ASP A 112 17.26 -0.77 5.23
N PRO A 113 17.64 -0.01 6.27
CA PRO A 113 17.10 1.32 6.50
C PRO A 113 17.58 2.37 5.46
N GLU A 114 18.61 2.06 4.68
CA GLU A 114 19.12 2.96 3.63
C GLU A 114 18.51 2.65 2.26
N ALA A 115 17.82 1.51 2.12
CA ALA A 115 17.16 1.14 0.88
C ALA A 115 16.03 2.13 0.56
N THR A 116 15.98 2.57 -0.69
CA THR A 116 14.93 3.44 -1.20
C THR A 116 14.32 2.83 -2.46
N VAL A 117 13.04 3.10 -2.70
CA VAL A 117 12.37 2.68 -3.93
C VAL A 117 12.77 3.61 -5.06
N GLU A 118 13.49 3.08 -6.04
CA GLU A 118 13.90 3.84 -7.23
C GLU A 118 12.73 4.01 -8.22
N ALA A 119 12.74 5.13 -8.95
CA ALA A 119 11.79 5.36 -10.02
C ALA A 119 11.98 4.32 -11.13
N GLY A 120 10.93 3.56 -11.43
CA GLY A 120 11.00 2.49 -12.43
C GLY A 120 11.51 1.15 -11.88
N ALA A 121 11.66 1.02 -10.56
CA ALA A 121 11.95 -0.25 -9.92
C ALA A 121 10.97 -1.35 -10.37
N PRO A 122 11.45 -2.60 -10.60
CA PRO A 122 10.59 -3.73 -10.92
C PRO A 122 9.48 -3.92 -9.89
N ARG A 123 8.32 -4.38 -10.33
CA ARG A 123 7.16 -4.67 -9.49
C ARG A 123 6.95 -6.18 -9.40
N PHE A 124 6.67 -6.66 -8.20
CA PHE A 124 6.35 -8.05 -7.94
C PHE A 124 4.93 -8.16 -7.40
N ARG A 125 4.16 -9.09 -7.93
CA ARG A 125 2.83 -9.41 -7.41
C ARG A 125 3.01 -10.26 -6.15
N LEU A 126 2.44 -9.83 -5.03
CA LEU A 126 2.46 -10.65 -3.81
C LEU A 126 1.37 -11.72 -3.95
N THR A 127 1.72 -13.00 -3.84
CA THR A 127 0.79 -14.13 -4.09
C THR A 127 0.39 -14.90 -2.85
N SER A 128 1.13 -14.81 -1.74
CA SER A 128 0.80 -15.53 -0.51
C SER A 128 0.74 -14.64 0.73
N VAL A 129 -0.07 -15.09 1.70
CA VAL A 129 -0.01 -14.64 3.09
C VAL A 129 1.13 -15.42 3.76
N GLY A 130 2.33 -14.85 3.75
CA GLY A 130 3.42 -15.29 4.63
C GLY A 130 4.43 -16.31 4.09
N GLY A 131 4.51 -16.58 2.78
CA GLY A 131 5.55 -17.50 2.28
C GLY A 131 5.70 -17.52 0.77
N LEU A 132 6.79 -16.93 0.28
CA LEU A 132 7.15 -16.70 -1.12
C LEU A 132 6.23 -15.77 -1.92
N LEU A 133 6.85 -14.81 -2.60
CA LEU A 133 6.25 -13.94 -3.60
C LEU A 133 6.52 -14.57 -4.97
N GLU A 134 5.54 -14.60 -5.86
CA GLU A 134 5.79 -15.02 -7.25
C GLU A 134 6.16 -13.82 -8.11
N VAL A 135 7.26 -13.96 -8.83
CA VAL A 135 7.68 -13.00 -9.86
C VAL A 135 6.77 -13.18 -11.07
N VAL A 136 6.01 -12.13 -11.43
CA VAL A 136 5.37 -12.06 -12.74
C VAL A 136 6.20 -11.08 -13.58
N PRO A 137 6.86 -11.55 -14.66
CA PRO A 137 7.69 -10.72 -15.53
C PRO A 137 6.88 -9.67 -16.31
#